data_AF-A0AAD4MP29-F1
#
_entry.id   AF-A0AAD4MP29-F1
#
_cell.length_a   1.000
_cell.length_b   1.000
_cell.length_c   1.000
_cell.angle_alpha   90.00
_cell.angle_beta   90.00
_cell.angle_gamma   90.00
#
_symmetry.space_group_name_H-M   'P 1'
#
loop_
_entity.id
_entity.type
_entity.pdbx_description
1 polymer ?
#
loop_
_entity_poly.entity_id
_entity_poly.type
_entity_poly.pdbx_seq_one_letter_code
_entity_poly.pdbx_strand_id
1 'polypeptide(L)'
;MVMKTVSIVALIVSFLGCISALSETELNFLKAAAEGRAGDVQKLHEGGVSLAVKDDEGNTALHKAAIGGHPNVVITHLCIATASKGTYNQSLL
;
A
#
# COMPACT_ATOMS: atom_id res chain seq x y z
N MET A 1 -1.58 35.40 -23.89
CA MET A 1 -1.92 33.96 -23.89
C MET A 1 -1.25 33.17 -22.75
N VAL A 2 -0.15 33.64 -22.15
CA VAL A 2 0.66 32.94 -21.13
C VAL A 2 0.15 32.97 -19.66
N MET A 3 -0.68 33.94 -19.25
CA MET A 3 -1.16 34.00 -17.84
C MET A 3 -2.25 32.98 -17.49
N LYS A 4 -3.07 32.55 -18.46
CA LYS A 4 -4.09 31.50 -18.23
C LYS A 4 -3.43 30.13 -17.99
N THR A 5 -2.38 29.81 -18.74
CA THR A 5 -1.67 28.52 -18.65
C THR A 5 -0.93 28.38 -17.32
N VAL A 6 -0.31 29.45 -16.80
CA VAL A 6 0.38 29.43 -15.49
C VAL A 6 -0.58 29.19 -14.32
N SER A 7 -1.79 29.77 -14.36
CA SER A 7 -2.81 29.58 -13.31
C SER A 7 -3.37 28.16 -13.28
N ILE A 8 -3.56 27.53 -14.45
CA ILE A 8 -4.00 26.14 -14.57
C ILE A 8 -2.93 25.18 -14.03
N VAL A 9 -1.65 25.42 -14.35
CA VAL A 9 -0.53 24.60 -13.84
C VAL A 9 -0.41 24.70 -12.32
N ALA A 10 -0.62 25.89 -11.72
CA ALA A 10 -0.61 26.06 -10.26
C ALA A 10 -1.77 25.32 -9.56
N LEU A 11 -2.94 25.26 -10.21
CA LEU A 11 -4.10 24.52 -9.70
C LEU A 11 -3.86 22.99 -9.79
N ILE A 12 -3.24 22.53 -10.89
CA ILE A 12 -2.81 21.13 -11.03
C ILE A 12 -1.79 20.78 -9.95
N VAL A 13 -0.76 21.59 -9.70
CA VAL A 13 0.23 21.33 -8.63
C VAL A 13 -0.41 21.29 -7.24
N SER A 14 -1.41 22.13 -6.98
CA SER A 14 -2.14 22.13 -5.70
C SER A 14 -3.01 20.88 -5.52
N PHE A 15 -3.63 20.38 -6.59
CA PHE A 15 -4.33 19.09 -6.61
C PHE A 15 -3.37 17.89 -6.63
N LEU A 16 -2.17 18.05 -7.20
CA LEU A 16 -1.09 17.05 -7.20
C LEU A 16 -0.43 16.96 -5.82
N GLY A 17 -0.52 18.02 -5.02
CA GLY A 17 -0.17 18.01 -3.59
C GLY A 17 -1.03 17.08 -2.74
N CYS A 18 -2.19 16.62 -3.25
CA CYS A 18 -2.95 15.54 -2.61
C CYS A 18 -2.37 14.14 -2.92
N ILE A 19 -1.58 13.98 -3.99
CA ILE A 19 -0.96 12.69 -4.37
C ILE A 19 0.23 12.35 -3.48
N SER A 20 0.96 13.33 -2.97
CA SER A 20 2.13 13.08 -2.10
C SER A 20 1.77 12.48 -0.74
N ALA A 21 0.49 12.54 -0.32
CA ALA A 21 0.03 11.88 0.90
C ALA A 21 -0.19 10.36 0.70
N LEU A 22 -0.41 9.91 -0.54
CA LEU A 22 -0.59 8.49 -0.84
C LEU A 22 0.74 7.73 -0.72
N SER A 23 1.84 8.32 -1.20
CA SER A 23 3.15 7.65 -1.19
C SER A 23 3.75 7.46 0.22
N GLU A 24 3.46 8.33 1.18
CA GLU A 24 4.02 8.20 2.54
C GLU A 24 3.46 6.96 3.25
N THR A 25 2.16 6.69 3.10
CA THR A 25 1.52 5.50 3.69
C THR A 25 1.95 4.19 3.02
N GLU A 26 2.10 4.20 1.70
CA GLU A 26 2.58 3.09 0.88
C GLU A 26 4.04 2.74 1.18
N LEU A 27 4.91 3.76 1.29
CA LEU A 27 6.31 3.60 1.69
C LEU A 27 6.42 3.06 3.12
N ASN A 28 5.61 3.59 4.04
CA ASN A 28 5.56 3.11 5.43
C ASN A 28 5.13 1.64 5.51
N PHE A 29 4.22 1.21 4.63
CA PHE A 29 3.80 -0.18 4.52
C PHE A 29 4.94 -1.10 4.05
N LEU A 30 5.68 -0.70 3.01
CA LEU A 30 6.86 -1.45 2.53
C LEU A 30 7.97 -1.51 3.57
N LYS A 31 8.19 -0.42 4.32
CA LYS A 31 9.17 -0.38 5.40
C LYS A 31 8.77 -1.28 6.56
N ALA A 32 7.50 -1.26 6.98
CA ALA A 32 6.99 -2.17 8.00
C ALA A 32 7.18 -3.65 7.59
N ALA A 33 6.99 -3.96 6.31
CA ALA A 33 7.24 -5.30 5.78
C ALA A 33 8.73 -5.69 5.76
N ALA A 34 9.60 -4.75 5.40
CA ALA A 34 11.05 -4.92 5.43
C ALA A 34 11.61 -5.14 6.84
N GLU A 35 10.96 -4.57 7.86
CA GLU A 35 11.36 -4.65 9.27
C GLU A 35 10.63 -5.79 10.03
N GLY A 36 9.80 -6.57 9.34
CA GLY A 36 9.10 -7.71 9.94
C GLY A 36 7.91 -7.34 10.84
N ARG A 37 7.47 -6.08 10.83
CA ARG A 37 6.40 -5.55 11.69
C ARG A 37 5.01 -5.87 11.15
N ALA A 38 4.63 -7.14 11.24
CA ALA A 38 3.33 -7.66 10.82
C ALA A 38 2.12 -6.88 11.39
N GLY A 39 2.20 -6.40 12.64
CA GLY A 39 1.11 -5.61 13.25
C GLY A 39 0.90 -4.23 12.61
N ASP A 40 1.97 -3.59 12.14
CA ASP A 40 1.87 -2.29 11.46
C ASP A 40 1.37 -2.46 10.02
N VAL A 41 1.81 -3.54 9.35
CA VAL A 41 1.30 -3.95 8.03
C VAL A 41 -0.23 -4.13 8.08
N GLN A 42 -0.75 -4.77 9.13
CA GLN A 42 -2.18 -4.96 9.31
C GLN A 42 -2.92 -3.63 9.52
N LYS A 43 -2.44 -2.77 10.43
CA LYS A 43 -3.05 -1.45 10.69
C LYS A 43 -3.08 -0.55 9.45
N LEU A 44 -1.99 -0.56 8.67
CA LEU A 44 -1.90 0.21 7.44
C LEU A 44 -2.86 -0.33 6.38
N HIS A 45 -3.02 -1.65 6.28
CA HIS A 45 -4.02 -2.26 5.40
C HIS A 45 -5.45 -1.91 5.82
N GLU A 46 -5.75 -1.95 7.12
CA GLU A 46 -7.03 -1.49 7.68
C GLU A 46 -7.29 0.00 7.39
N GLY A 47 -6.22 0.79 7.27
CA GLY A 47 -6.25 2.19 6.82
C GLY A 47 -6.52 2.37 5.32
N GLY A 48 -6.72 1.30 4.55
CA GLY A 48 -7.02 1.33 3.12
C GLY A 48 -5.80 1.19 2.20
N VAL A 49 -4.61 0.89 2.76
CA VAL A 49 -3.41 0.65 1.94
C VAL A 49 -3.54 -0.69 1.21
N SER A 50 -3.32 -0.64 -0.11
CA SER A 50 -3.37 -1.84 -0.93
C SER A 50 -2.21 -2.79 -0.62
N LEU A 51 -2.50 -4.08 -0.65
CA LEU A 51 -1.48 -5.13 -0.48
C LEU A 51 -0.56 -5.27 -1.70
N ALA A 52 -0.93 -4.66 -2.83
CA ALA A 52 -0.21 -4.70 -4.10
C ALA A 52 0.68 -3.47 -4.34
N VAL A 53 0.91 -2.65 -3.31
CA VAL A 53 1.80 -1.48 -3.35
C VAL A 53 3.19 -1.88 -3.79
N LYS A 54 3.79 -1.05 -4.64
CA LYS A 54 5.14 -1.20 -5.17
C LYS A 54 5.95 0.05 -4.87
N ASP A 55 7.23 -0.11 -4.54
CA ASP A 55 8.17 1.01 -4.54
C ASP A 55 8.60 1.39 -5.97
N ASP A 56 9.44 2.42 -6.07
CA ASP A 56 10.04 2.90 -7.31
C ASP A 56 10.87 1.82 -8.05
N GLU A 57 11.29 0.76 -7.36
CA GLU A 57 12.00 -0.39 -7.92
C GLU A 57 11.04 -1.50 -8.40
N GLY A 58 9.73 -1.32 -8.21
CA GLY A 58 8.71 -2.32 -8.52
C GLY A 58 8.58 -3.42 -7.44
N ASN A 59 9.22 -3.26 -6.29
CA ASN A 59 9.20 -4.22 -5.21
C ASN A 59 7.94 -4.06 -4.35
N THR A 60 7.28 -5.18 -4.05
CA THR A 60 6.13 -5.22 -3.16
C THR A 60 6.55 -5.46 -1.72
N ALA A 61 5.63 -5.30 -0.77
CA ALA A 61 5.84 -5.69 0.62
C ALA A 61 6.29 -7.14 0.74
N LEU A 62 5.80 -8.02 -0.15
CA LEU A 62 6.21 -9.42 -0.21
C LEU A 62 7.68 -9.57 -0.63
N HIS A 63 8.16 -8.79 -1.60
CA HIS A 63 9.57 -8.79 -2.01
C HIS A 63 10.47 -8.35 -0.84
N LYS A 64 10.13 -7.26 -0.15
CA LYS A 64 10.92 -6.78 0.99
C LYS A 64 10.89 -7.76 2.17
N ALA A 65 9.74 -8.35 2.47
CA ALA A 65 9.61 -9.37 3.53
C ALA A 65 10.39 -10.66 3.20
N ALA A 66 10.43 -11.07 1.93
CA ALA A 66 11.21 -12.21 1.48
C ALA A 66 12.72 -11.94 1.59
N ILE A 67 13.17 -10.74 1.21
CA ILE A 67 14.57 -10.32 1.34
C ILE A 67 14.99 -10.24 2.82
N GLY A 68 14.11 -9.73 3.68
CA GLY A 68 14.36 -9.62 5.13
C GLY A 68 14.21 -10.95 5.90
N GLY A 69 13.72 -12.02 5.26
CA GLY A 69 13.48 -13.30 5.93
C GLY A 69 12.38 -13.22 6.98
N HIS A 70 11.32 -12.45 6.72
CA HIS A 70 10.22 -12.20 7.66
C HIS A 70 8.95 -12.96 7.24
N PRO A 71 8.86 -14.28 7.53
CA PRO A 71 7.71 -15.09 7.14
C PRO A 71 6.42 -14.62 7.82
N ASN A 72 6.51 -14.02 9.01
CA ASN A 72 5.34 -13.50 9.71
C ASN A 72 4.61 -12.41 8.90
N VAL A 73 5.34 -11.56 8.18
CA VAL A 73 4.74 -10.53 7.32
C VAL A 73 4.03 -11.16 6.13
N VAL A 74 4.63 -12.19 5.53
CA VAL A 74 4.04 -12.98 4.44
C VAL A 74 2.77 -13.67 4.90
N ILE A 75 2.79 -14.29 6.09
CA ILE A 75 1.62 -14.94 6.69
C ILE A 75 0.52 -13.94 6.95
N THR A 76 0.82 -12.77 7.54
CA THR A 76 -0.20 -11.73 7.71
C THR A 76 -0.75 -11.31 6.36
N HIS A 77 0.08 -10.97 5.38
CA HIS A 77 -0.35 -10.59 4.03
C HIS A 77 -1.27 -11.65 3.39
N LEU A 78 -0.93 -12.93 3.53
CA LEU A 78 -1.77 -14.03 3.07
C LEU A 78 -3.08 -14.14 3.86
N CYS A 79 -3.06 -13.97 5.18
CA CYS A 79 -4.27 -13.98 6.01
C CYS A 79 -5.25 -12.86 5.64
N ILE A 80 -4.78 -11.62 5.43
CA ILE A 80 -5.65 -10.51 4.99
C ILE A 80 -6.13 -10.71 3.54
N ALA A 81 -5.28 -11.22 2.64
CA ALA A 81 -5.68 -11.52 1.26
C ALA A 81 -6.68 -12.69 1.14
N THR A 82 -6.58 -13.69 2.01
CA THR A 82 -7.47 -14.88 2.01
C THR A 82 -8.77 -14.64 2.78
N ALA A 83 -8.78 -13.79 3.81
CA ALA A 83 -10.01 -13.34 4.47
C ALA A 83 -10.97 -12.64 3.49
N SER A 84 -10.44 -11.95 2.47
CA SER A 84 -11.23 -11.37 1.38
C SER A 84 -11.83 -12.42 0.43
N LYS A 85 -11.26 -13.63 0.35
CA LYS A 85 -11.76 -14.75 -0.48
C LYS A 85 -12.67 -15.72 0.29
N GLY A 86 -13.22 -15.30 1.43
CA GLY A 86 -14.21 -16.07 2.22
C GLY A 86 -15.56 -16.34 1.53
N THR A 87 -15.68 -16.14 0.22
CA THR A 87 -16.89 -16.38 -0.57
C THR A 87 -16.97 -17.78 -1.20
N TYR A 88 -16.44 -18.81 -0.53
CA TYR A 88 -16.71 -20.20 -0.94
C TYR A 88 -17.20 -21.13 0.18
N ASN A 89 -17.26 -20.70 1.45
CA ASN A 89 -17.70 -21.58 2.56
C ASN A 89 -18.74 -20.94 3.50
N GLN A 90 -19.49 -19.92 3.05
CA GLN A 90 -20.72 -19.47 3.73
C GLN A 90 -21.93 -19.33 2.80
N SER A 91 -21.87 -19.89 1.58
CA SER A 91 -23.09 -20.19 0.83
C SER A 91 -23.77 -21.38 1.51
N LEU A 92 -24.87 -21.08 2.20
CA LEU A 92 -25.74 -21.96 2.97
C LEU A 92 -26.15 -23.25 2.23
N LEU A 93 -26.41 -24.29 3.04
CA LEU A 93 -27.42 -25.36 2.88
C LEU A 93 -27.33 -26.27 1.64
#